data_AF-A0A2D6MG93-F1
#
_entry.id   AF-A0A2D6MG93-F1
#
_cell.length_a   1.000
_cell.length_b   1.000
_cell.length_c   1.000
_cell.angle_alpha   90.00
_cell.angle_beta   90.00
_cell.angle_gamma   90.00
#
_symmetry.space_group_name_H-M   'P 1'
#
loop_
_entity.id
_entity.type
_entity.pdbx_description
1 polymer ?
#
loop_
_entity_poly.entity_id
_entity_poly.type
_entity_poly.pdbx_seq_one_letter_code
_entity_poly.pdbx_strand_id
1 'polypeptide(L)'
;MHSQTIKKENKILKQDNTDWLNASIYEKLNLIQTGLVSLKDQTNVFGDFNYRSAEQILSLLKPFLEITGTVIVLSDEIISVNNRNYVKSIATFTDGSLDEEGKQNIIQTVGLAREAEQRKAMDVSQLTGATSSYARKYALGGLFAIDDNKDADSMDNRDQTHHNGAEVKGDGFVTIEQSLKMERMSRDKYTMPNDAAVLKSIAEDGYVISEAQAQIHINDFLAGQKQNKPVSKSQKEDLVGELVSLKKDKRINKEVYKNMTGYLEDSNYSHKAVASVVDGINKVKKEGEIKNGK
;
A
#
# COMPACT_ATOMS: atom_id res chain seq x y z
N MET A 1 16.14 -22.79 15.89
CA MET A 1 14.69 -23.04 16.06
C MET A 1 13.89 -22.93 14.74
N HIS A 2 14.25 -22.06 13.80
CA HIS A 2 13.59 -21.94 12.48
C HIS A 2 13.65 -23.20 11.58
N SER A 3 14.66 -24.05 11.72
CA SER A 3 14.81 -25.28 10.91
C SER A 3 13.89 -26.45 11.35
N GLN A 4 13.31 -26.38 12.55
CA GLN A 4 12.39 -27.43 13.04
C GLN A 4 10.95 -27.19 12.60
N THR A 5 10.55 -25.93 12.36
CA THR A 5 9.22 -25.56 11.86
C THR A 5 9.00 -26.05 10.42
N ILE A 6 9.98 -25.84 9.53
CA ILE A 6 9.93 -26.25 8.12
C ILE A 6 9.89 -27.79 7.96
N LYS A 7 10.43 -28.54 8.94
CA LYS A 7 10.38 -30.01 8.96
C LYS A 7 9.01 -30.58 9.38
N LYS A 8 8.19 -29.81 10.10
CA LYS A 8 6.82 -30.21 10.47
C LYS A 8 5.84 -29.99 9.30
N GLU A 9 6.01 -28.91 8.54
CA GLU A 9 5.20 -28.58 7.36
C GLU A 9 5.28 -29.63 6.24
N ASN A 10 6.43 -30.31 6.10
CA ASN A 10 6.61 -31.37 5.11
C ASN A 10 6.12 -32.77 5.54
N LYS A 11 5.58 -32.93 6.77
CA LYS A 11 5.13 -34.24 7.27
C LYS A 11 3.68 -34.55 6.87
N ILE A 12 2.84 -33.52 6.71
CA ILE A 12 1.43 -33.66 6.26
C ILE A 12 1.35 -34.10 4.79
N LEU A 13 2.33 -33.69 3.97
CA LEU A 13 2.43 -34.02 2.54
C LEU A 13 2.78 -35.49 2.24
N LYS A 14 2.91 -36.36 3.24
CA LYS A 14 3.25 -37.79 3.08
C LYS A 14 2.12 -38.75 3.43
N GLN A 15 0.92 -38.25 3.68
CA GLN A 15 -0.24 -39.08 3.98
C GLN A 15 -0.90 -39.51 2.67
N ASP A 16 -1.13 -40.82 2.49
CA ASP A 16 -1.68 -41.39 1.26
C ASP A 16 -3.04 -40.74 0.93
N ASN A 17 -3.19 -40.32 -0.34
CA ASN A 17 -4.33 -39.55 -0.86
C ASN A 17 -5.69 -40.28 -0.75
N THR A 18 -5.69 -41.56 -0.36
CA THR A 18 -6.87 -42.43 -0.27
C THR A 18 -7.75 -42.17 0.95
N ASP A 19 -7.21 -41.61 2.05
CA ASP A 19 -7.97 -41.42 3.29
C ASP A 19 -9.03 -40.31 3.18
N TRP A 20 -8.77 -39.29 2.36
CA TRP A 20 -9.67 -38.14 2.21
C TRP A 20 -10.86 -38.39 1.29
N LEU A 21 -10.83 -39.46 0.47
CA LEU A 21 -11.94 -39.80 -0.42
C LEU A 21 -13.24 -40.12 0.35
N ASN A 22 -13.11 -40.72 1.53
CA ASN A 22 -14.25 -41.13 2.37
C ASN A 22 -14.55 -40.14 3.51
N ALA A 23 -13.71 -39.12 3.69
CA ALA A 23 -13.92 -38.10 4.71
C ALA A 23 -15.07 -37.17 4.32
N SER A 24 -15.82 -36.69 5.31
CA SER A 24 -16.88 -35.70 5.11
C SER A 24 -16.30 -34.36 4.63
N ILE A 25 -17.12 -33.55 3.96
CA ILE A 25 -16.75 -32.18 3.55
C ILE A 25 -16.26 -31.32 4.73
N TYR A 26 -16.78 -31.56 5.94
CA TYR A 26 -16.36 -30.84 7.15
C TYR A 26 -14.99 -31.27 7.66
N GLU A 27 -14.65 -32.56 7.61
CA GLU A 27 -13.31 -33.05 7.96
C GLU A 27 -12.26 -32.54 6.98
N LYS A 28 -12.60 -32.54 5.68
CA LYS A 28 -11.79 -31.91 4.63
C LYS A 28 -11.59 -30.43 4.92
N LEU A 29 -12.66 -29.67 5.19
CA LEU A 29 -12.57 -28.26 5.53
C LEU A 29 -11.73 -28.02 6.80
N ASN A 30 -11.88 -28.85 7.83
CA ASN A 30 -11.11 -28.75 9.07
C ASN A 30 -9.60 -28.89 8.82
N LEU A 31 -9.18 -29.82 7.97
CA LEU A 31 -7.78 -29.95 7.56
C LEU A 31 -7.26 -28.63 6.96
N ILE A 32 -8.05 -28.02 6.06
CA ILE A 32 -7.67 -26.76 5.43
C ILE A 32 -7.61 -25.64 6.47
N GLN A 33 -8.64 -25.47 7.29
CA GLN A 33 -8.70 -24.41 8.30
C GLN A 33 -7.58 -24.50 9.34
N THR A 34 -7.17 -25.72 9.71
CA THR A 34 -6.09 -25.93 10.70
C THR A 34 -4.69 -25.84 10.10
N GLY A 35 -4.54 -26.12 8.79
CA GLY A 35 -3.25 -26.14 8.10
C GLY A 35 -2.92 -24.89 7.29
N LEU A 36 -3.93 -24.15 6.80
CA LEU A 36 -3.73 -23.02 5.92
C LEU A 36 -3.28 -21.78 6.70
N VAL A 37 -2.02 -21.40 6.50
CA VAL A 37 -1.46 -20.15 7.02
C VAL A 37 -1.27 -19.18 5.87
N SER A 38 -1.90 -18.00 5.94
CA SER A 38 -1.74 -16.94 4.93
C SER A 38 -1.44 -15.61 5.62
N LEU A 39 -0.18 -15.18 5.54
CA LEU A 39 0.33 -13.98 6.21
C LEU A 39 0.04 -12.71 5.41
N LYS A 40 0.03 -11.55 6.09
CA LYS A 40 0.04 -10.22 5.48
C LYS A 40 1.48 -9.86 5.08
N ASP A 41 1.96 -10.35 3.94
CA ASP A 41 3.35 -10.17 3.48
C ASP A 41 3.49 -9.23 2.26
N GLN A 42 2.37 -8.72 1.73
CA GLN A 42 2.37 -7.72 0.68
C GLN A 42 2.28 -6.32 1.30
N THR A 43 3.17 -5.42 0.91
CA THR A 43 3.16 -4.04 1.42
C THR A 43 2.51 -3.09 0.43
N ASN A 44 1.51 -2.34 0.89
CA ASN A 44 0.97 -1.24 0.11
C ASN A 44 1.87 0.00 0.29
N VAL A 45 2.64 0.34 -0.74
CA VAL A 45 3.59 1.47 -0.70
C VAL A 45 2.90 2.84 -0.49
N PHE A 46 1.62 2.97 -0.82
CA PHE A 46 0.87 4.22 -0.68
C PHE A 46 0.17 4.36 0.68
N GLY A 47 -0.24 3.24 1.28
CA GLY A 47 -0.95 3.20 2.56
C GLY A 47 -0.09 2.77 3.75
N ASP A 48 1.14 2.32 3.50
CA ASP A 48 2.12 1.81 4.48
C ASP A 48 1.54 0.73 5.42
N PHE A 49 0.70 -0.15 4.87
CA PHE A 49 0.15 -1.30 5.58
C PHE A 49 0.44 -2.60 4.83
N ASN A 50 0.65 -3.65 5.62
CA ASN A 50 0.75 -5.01 5.09
C ASN A 50 -0.64 -5.59 4.85
N TYR A 51 -0.80 -6.28 3.74
CA TYR A 51 -2.04 -6.92 3.34
C TYR A 51 -1.77 -8.30 2.73
N ARG A 52 -2.87 -9.03 2.55
CA ARG A 52 -2.95 -10.33 1.92
C ARG A 52 -3.96 -10.24 0.78
N SER A 53 -3.60 -10.78 -0.37
CA SER A 53 -4.49 -10.76 -1.55
C SER A 53 -5.31 -12.05 -1.66
N ALA A 54 -6.43 -12.00 -2.39
CA ALA A 54 -7.24 -13.19 -2.64
C ALA A 54 -6.45 -14.23 -3.46
N GLU A 55 -5.64 -13.77 -4.41
CA GLU A 55 -4.77 -14.60 -5.26
C GLU A 55 -3.74 -15.36 -4.44
N GLN A 56 -3.20 -14.74 -3.39
CA GLN A 56 -2.28 -15.39 -2.47
C GLN A 56 -2.96 -16.50 -1.68
N ILE A 57 -4.15 -16.24 -1.13
CA ILE A 57 -4.93 -17.26 -0.42
C ILE A 57 -5.23 -18.44 -1.36
N LEU A 58 -5.69 -18.16 -2.58
CA LEU A 58 -5.97 -19.17 -3.59
C LEU A 58 -4.73 -19.98 -3.98
N SER A 59 -3.56 -19.34 -4.08
CA SER A 59 -2.31 -20.04 -4.37
C SER A 59 -1.90 -20.99 -3.25
N LEU A 60 -2.08 -20.58 -1.99
CA LEU A 60 -1.78 -21.40 -0.81
C LEU A 60 -2.79 -22.54 -0.60
N LEU A 61 -4.03 -22.36 -1.07
CA LEU A 61 -5.07 -23.38 -0.99
C LEU A 61 -4.85 -24.57 -1.93
N LYS A 62 -4.22 -24.37 -3.10
CA LYS A 62 -4.04 -25.42 -4.13
C LYS A 62 -3.59 -26.79 -3.59
N PRO A 63 -2.50 -26.90 -2.80
CA PRO A 63 -2.08 -28.20 -2.28
C PRO A 63 -3.12 -28.86 -1.36
N PHE A 64 -3.86 -28.07 -0.58
CA PHE A 64 -4.93 -28.58 0.28
C PHE A 64 -6.14 -29.08 -0.52
N LEU A 65 -6.51 -28.35 -1.57
CA LEU A 65 -7.61 -28.74 -2.47
C LEU A 65 -7.28 -30.05 -3.19
N GLU A 66 -6.02 -30.22 -3.62
CA GLU A 66 -5.53 -31.45 -4.24
C GLU A 66 -5.60 -32.65 -3.27
N ILE A 67 -5.12 -32.48 -2.03
CA ILE A 67 -5.13 -33.54 -1.01
C ILE A 67 -6.56 -33.95 -0.62
N THR A 68 -7.46 -32.98 -0.50
CA THR A 68 -8.83 -33.24 -0.03
C THR A 68 -9.80 -33.60 -1.15
N GLY A 69 -9.39 -33.48 -2.42
CA GLY A 69 -10.26 -33.66 -3.58
C GLY A 69 -11.42 -32.66 -3.60
N THR A 70 -11.18 -31.41 -3.20
CA THR A 70 -12.22 -30.37 -3.07
C THR A 70 -12.02 -29.25 -4.08
N VAL A 71 -13.09 -28.49 -4.30
CA VAL A 71 -13.13 -27.37 -5.23
C VAL A 71 -13.62 -26.13 -4.50
N ILE A 72 -12.99 -25.00 -4.80
CA ILE A 72 -13.47 -23.67 -4.42
C ILE A 72 -13.95 -22.92 -5.66
N VAL A 73 -15.14 -22.34 -5.57
CA VAL A 73 -15.74 -21.49 -6.61
C VAL A 73 -16.04 -20.12 -6.02
N LEU A 74 -15.66 -19.07 -6.76
CA LEU A 74 -15.93 -17.68 -6.39
C LEU A 74 -16.89 -17.06 -7.40
N SER A 75 -17.96 -16.45 -6.92
CA SER A 75 -18.87 -15.62 -7.71
C SER A 75 -19.03 -14.24 -7.09
N ASP A 76 -19.14 -13.22 -7.92
CA ASP A 76 -19.33 -11.84 -7.46
C ASP A 76 -20.64 -11.27 -7.99
N GLU A 77 -21.34 -10.54 -7.13
CA GLU A 77 -22.58 -9.84 -7.42
C GLU A 77 -22.44 -8.37 -7.01
N ILE A 78 -23.01 -7.45 -7.79
CA ILE A 78 -23.13 -6.05 -7.38
C ILE A 78 -24.43 -5.86 -6.61
N ILE A 79 -24.33 -5.28 -5.42
CA ILE A 79 -25.47 -4.86 -4.61
C ILE A 79 -25.44 -3.35 -4.49
N SER A 80 -26.52 -2.69 -4.93
CA SER A 80 -26.69 -1.25 -4.76
C SER A 80 -27.67 -0.98 -3.61
N VAL A 81 -27.20 -0.27 -2.57
CA VAL A 81 -28.02 0.12 -1.40
C VAL A 81 -27.89 1.63 -1.21
N ASN A 82 -29.00 2.36 -1.25
CA ASN A 82 -29.04 3.81 -1.00
C ASN A 82 -27.96 4.59 -1.78
N ASN A 83 -27.85 4.32 -3.09
CA ASN A 83 -26.89 4.94 -4.00
C ASN A 83 -25.40 4.61 -3.72
N ARG A 84 -25.13 3.51 -2.99
CA ARG A 84 -23.78 2.96 -2.78
C ARG A 84 -23.70 1.57 -3.39
N ASN A 85 -22.63 1.31 -4.14
CA ASN A 85 -22.35 0.00 -4.69
C ASN A 85 -21.48 -0.82 -3.72
N TYR A 86 -21.83 -2.08 -3.58
CA TYR A 86 -21.09 -3.09 -2.86
C TYR A 86 -20.82 -4.26 -3.81
N VAL A 87 -19.63 -4.82 -3.74
CA VAL A 87 -19.37 -6.13 -4.34
C VAL A 87 -19.61 -7.17 -3.24
N LYS A 88 -20.53 -8.09 -3.51
CA LYS A 88 -20.77 -9.29 -2.71
C LYS A 88 -20.07 -10.45 -3.39
N SER A 89 -19.05 -11.00 -2.74
CA SER A 89 -18.38 -12.20 -3.21
C SER A 89 -18.85 -13.41 -2.40
N ILE A 90 -19.16 -14.51 -3.09
CA ILE A 90 -19.59 -15.77 -2.51
C ILE A 90 -18.49 -16.79 -2.77
N ALA A 91 -17.93 -17.35 -1.69
CA ALA A 91 -16.99 -18.45 -1.74
C ALA A 91 -17.74 -19.76 -1.45
N THR A 92 -17.74 -20.66 -2.44
CA THR A 92 -18.43 -21.96 -2.37
C THR A 92 -17.41 -23.08 -2.37
N PHE A 93 -17.39 -23.87 -1.30
CA PHE A 93 -16.55 -25.05 -1.12
C PHE A 93 -17.38 -26.32 -1.31
N THR A 94 -16.88 -27.27 -2.10
CA THR A 94 -17.57 -28.53 -2.37
C THR A 94 -16.57 -29.64 -2.68
N ASP A 95 -16.94 -30.89 -2.41
CA ASP A 95 -16.24 -32.09 -2.86
C ASP A 95 -16.99 -32.84 -3.98
N GLY A 96 -18.05 -32.23 -4.52
CA GLY A 96 -18.87 -32.84 -5.58
C GLY A 96 -19.83 -33.93 -5.11
N SER A 97 -19.85 -34.26 -3.80
CA SER A 97 -20.81 -35.22 -3.26
C SER A 97 -22.23 -34.64 -3.23
N LEU A 98 -23.22 -35.54 -3.23
CA LEU A 98 -24.63 -35.22 -3.11
C LEU A 98 -25.15 -35.68 -1.73
N ASP A 99 -26.14 -34.99 -1.19
CA ASP A 99 -26.92 -35.43 -0.04
C ASP A 99 -27.94 -36.52 -0.42
N GLU A 100 -28.69 -37.00 0.58
CA GLU A 100 -29.73 -38.04 0.39
C GLU A 100 -30.84 -37.62 -0.58
N GLU A 101 -31.01 -36.31 -0.80
CA GLU A 101 -32.00 -35.71 -1.69
C GLU A 101 -31.44 -35.44 -3.10
N GLY A 102 -30.17 -35.77 -3.34
CA GLY A 102 -29.48 -35.59 -4.61
C GLY A 102 -28.98 -34.16 -4.84
N LYS A 103 -28.94 -33.31 -3.81
CA LYS A 103 -28.43 -31.94 -3.88
C LYS A 103 -26.95 -31.89 -3.50
N GLN A 104 -26.19 -31.01 -4.15
CA GLN A 104 -24.75 -30.91 -3.92
C GLN A 104 -24.42 -30.43 -2.50
N ASN A 105 -23.51 -31.14 -1.83
CA ASN A 105 -22.94 -30.73 -0.54
C ASN A 105 -22.01 -29.55 -0.77
N ILE A 106 -22.40 -28.40 -0.23
CA ILE A 106 -21.68 -27.14 -0.35
C ILE A 106 -21.58 -26.43 0.99
N ILE A 107 -20.46 -25.74 1.21
CA ILE A 107 -20.26 -24.79 2.31
C ILE A 107 -20.01 -23.42 1.69
N GLN A 108 -20.80 -22.42 2.10
CA GLN A 108 -20.74 -21.09 1.52
C GLN A 108 -20.45 -20.04 2.58
N THR A 109 -19.67 -19.04 2.18
CA THR A 109 -19.49 -17.80 2.94
C THR A 109 -19.56 -16.61 2.01
N VAL A 110 -19.83 -15.45 2.59
CA VAL A 110 -20.03 -14.21 1.85
C VAL A 110 -19.10 -13.14 2.39
N GLY A 111 -18.41 -12.45 1.49
CA GLY A 111 -17.64 -11.25 1.77
C GLY A 111 -18.26 -10.05 1.08
N LEU A 112 -18.32 -8.92 1.77
CA LEU A 112 -18.83 -7.66 1.22
C LEU A 112 -17.73 -6.61 1.24
N ALA A 113 -17.57 -5.90 0.12
CA ALA A 113 -16.71 -4.73 0.05
C ALA A 113 -17.47 -3.57 -0.59
N ARG A 114 -17.43 -2.41 0.04
CA ARG A 114 -18.01 -1.19 -0.52
C ARG A 114 -17.11 -0.64 -1.61
N GLU A 115 -17.68 -0.39 -2.78
CA GLU A 115 -17.01 0.35 -3.85
C GLU A 115 -16.95 1.83 -3.47
N ALA A 116 -15.76 2.44 -3.57
CA ALA A 116 -15.64 3.88 -3.33
C ALA A 116 -16.29 4.66 -4.47
N GLU A 117 -16.90 5.81 -4.17
CA GLU A 117 -17.48 6.66 -5.23
C GLU A 117 -16.38 7.33 -6.07
N GLN A 118 -15.23 7.64 -5.46
CA GLN A 118 -14.02 8.12 -6.13
C GLN A 118 -12.76 7.70 -5.35
N ARG A 119 -11.69 7.35 -6.07
CA ARG A 119 -10.33 7.28 -5.52
C ARG A 119 -9.45 8.27 -6.26
N LYS A 120 -8.87 9.26 -5.55
CA LYS A 120 -7.82 10.12 -6.10
C LYS A 120 -6.66 9.21 -6.54
N ALA A 121 -6.36 9.18 -7.84
CA ALA A 121 -5.29 8.43 -8.50
C ALA A 121 -5.56 6.98 -8.98
N MET A 122 -6.81 6.49 -9.00
CA MET A 122 -7.14 5.20 -9.63
C MET A 122 -8.15 5.40 -10.77
N ASP A 123 -7.94 4.73 -11.91
CA ASP A 123 -8.91 4.74 -13.00
C ASP A 123 -10.21 4.05 -12.54
N VAL A 124 -11.35 4.65 -12.90
CA VAL A 124 -12.69 4.15 -12.56
C VAL A 124 -12.88 2.73 -13.08
N SER A 125 -12.26 2.40 -14.22
CA SER A 125 -12.28 1.06 -14.82
C SER A 125 -11.69 -0.04 -13.92
N GLN A 126 -10.80 0.31 -12.99
CA GLN A 126 -10.11 -0.63 -12.09
C GLN A 126 -10.77 -0.72 -10.70
N LEU A 127 -11.69 0.19 -10.39
CA LEU A 127 -12.25 0.35 -9.05
C LEU A 127 -13.11 -0.85 -8.62
N THR A 128 -13.94 -1.35 -9.53
CA THR A 128 -14.77 -2.54 -9.29
C THR A 128 -13.90 -3.79 -9.15
N GLY A 129 -12.84 -3.92 -9.96
CA GLY A 129 -11.89 -5.02 -9.88
C GLY A 129 -11.17 -5.06 -8.53
N ALA A 130 -10.67 -3.90 -8.07
CA ALA A 130 -10.07 -3.78 -6.75
C ALA A 130 -11.08 -4.14 -5.63
N THR A 131 -12.30 -3.63 -5.71
CA THR A 131 -13.36 -3.89 -4.72
C THR A 131 -13.73 -5.38 -4.68
N SER A 132 -13.80 -6.05 -5.84
CA SER A 132 -14.00 -7.50 -5.95
C SER A 132 -12.90 -8.29 -5.24
N SER A 133 -11.63 -7.93 -5.42
CA SER A 133 -10.51 -8.58 -4.70
C SER A 133 -10.65 -8.47 -3.18
N TYR A 134 -11.16 -7.34 -2.65
CA TYR A 134 -11.44 -7.18 -1.21
C TYR A 134 -12.61 -8.07 -0.76
N ALA A 135 -13.71 -8.11 -1.52
CA ALA A 135 -14.86 -8.94 -1.18
C ALA A 135 -14.48 -10.43 -1.18
N ARG A 136 -13.75 -10.90 -2.19
CA ARG A 136 -13.23 -12.27 -2.29
C ARG A 136 -12.34 -12.63 -1.11
N LYS A 137 -11.43 -11.72 -0.73
CA LYS A 137 -10.55 -11.90 0.45
C LYS A 137 -11.37 -12.16 1.72
N TYR A 138 -12.45 -11.39 1.95
CA TYR A 138 -13.30 -11.59 3.12
C TYR A 138 -14.11 -12.89 3.07
N ALA A 139 -14.64 -13.26 1.91
CA ALA A 139 -15.32 -14.53 1.73
C ALA A 139 -14.37 -15.71 2.03
N LEU A 140 -13.20 -15.72 1.41
CA LEU A 140 -12.17 -16.75 1.64
C LEU A 140 -11.67 -16.77 3.09
N GLY A 141 -11.51 -15.59 3.71
CA GLY A 141 -11.10 -15.49 5.12
C GLY A 141 -12.12 -16.12 6.06
N GLY A 142 -13.41 -15.85 5.86
CA GLY A 142 -14.48 -16.47 6.64
C GLY A 142 -14.59 -17.97 6.43
N LEU A 143 -14.44 -18.44 5.18
CA LEU A 143 -14.54 -19.86 4.85
C LEU A 143 -13.40 -20.68 5.44
N PHE A 144 -12.17 -20.20 5.31
CA PHE A 144 -10.97 -20.94 5.69
C PHE A 144 -10.41 -20.54 7.05
N ALA A 145 -11.22 -19.85 7.87
CA ALA A 145 -10.84 -19.41 9.22
C ALA A 145 -9.48 -18.72 9.27
N ILE A 146 -9.17 -17.92 8.24
CA ILE A 146 -7.86 -17.28 8.13
C ILE A 146 -7.85 -16.10 9.08
N ASP A 147 -7.21 -16.32 10.22
CA ASP A 147 -7.05 -15.34 11.27
C ASP A 147 -6.32 -14.10 10.75
N ASP A 148 -6.90 -12.95 11.04
CA ASP A 148 -6.27 -11.66 10.82
C ASP A 148 -5.46 -11.35 12.07
N ASN A 149 -4.42 -12.15 12.36
CA ASN A 149 -3.48 -11.89 13.45
C ASN A 149 -3.03 -10.42 13.36
N LYS A 150 -3.44 -9.62 14.34
CA LYS A 150 -3.57 -8.15 14.35
C LYS A 150 -4.90 -7.64 13.77
N ASP A 151 -5.92 -7.74 14.61
CA ASP A 151 -6.95 -6.72 14.69
C ASP A 151 -6.30 -5.37 15.07
N ALA A 152 -6.80 -4.25 14.54
CA ALA A 152 -6.25 -2.93 14.85
C ALA A 152 -6.39 -2.58 16.35
N ASP A 153 -7.32 -3.24 17.03
CA ASP A 153 -7.60 -3.11 18.47
C ASP A 153 -6.63 -3.93 19.36
N SER A 154 -5.81 -4.83 18.78
CA SER A 154 -4.81 -5.65 19.51
C SER A 154 -3.45 -4.96 19.71
N MET A 155 -3.32 -3.68 19.30
CA MET A 155 -2.11 -2.90 19.54
C MET A 155 -2.00 -2.56 21.04
N ASP A 156 -1.42 -3.47 21.83
CA ASP A 156 -0.87 -3.08 23.12
C ASP A 156 0.42 -2.28 22.87
N ASN A 157 0.29 -0.96 22.72
CA ASN A 157 1.38 -0.02 22.45
C ASN A 157 2.36 0.17 23.64
N ARG A 158 2.56 -0.85 24.47
CA ARG A 158 3.25 -0.72 25.77
C ARG A 158 4.61 -1.42 25.91
N ASP A 159 5.10 -2.14 24.92
CA ASP A 159 6.50 -2.62 24.96
C ASP A 159 7.45 -1.60 24.32
N GLN A 160 7.81 -0.62 25.15
CA GLN A 160 8.74 0.47 24.87
C GLN A 160 10.19 -0.01 25.02
N THR A 161 10.81 -0.45 23.93
CA THR A 161 12.27 -0.51 23.83
C THR A 161 12.73 0.29 22.63
N HIS A 162 13.63 1.26 22.80
CA HIS A 162 14.24 1.94 21.65
C HIS A 162 14.99 0.93 20.78
N HIS A 163 15.06 1.15 19.46
CA HIS A 163 15.86 0.28 18.56
C HIS A 163 17.35 0.27 18.91
N ASN A 164 17.81 1.24 19.71
CA ASN A 164 19.18 1.33 20.23
C ASN A 164 19.36 0.62 21.59
N GLY A 165 18.34 -0.09 22.09
CA GLY A 165 18.39 -0.80 23.38
C GLY A 165 18.33 0.10 24.61
N ALA A 166 18.08 1.41 24.44
CA ALA A 166 17.92 2.36 25.53
C ALA A 166 16.50 2.29 26.13
N GLU A 167 16.40 2.42 27.46
CA GLU A 167 15.12 2.61 28.15
C GLU A 167 14.53 3.98 27.77
N VAL A 168 13.25 4.00 27.38
CA VAL A 168 12.50 5.23 27.09
C VAL A 168 12.37 6.04 28.38
N LYS A 169 12.91 7.25 28.42
CA LYS A 169 12.74 8.16 29.56
C LYS A 169 11.58 9.11 29.31
N GLY A 170 10.40 8.73 29.75
CA GLY A 170 9.22 9.60 29.84
C GLY A 170 8.04 9.14 28.98
N ASP A 171 6.87 9.70 29.28
CA ASP A 171 5.61 9.38 28.62
C ASP A 171 5.52 10.06 27.24
N GLY A 172 6.25 9.54 26.25
CA GLY A 172 6.32 10.06 24.87
C GLY A 172 6.13 8.95 23.84
N PHE A 173 5.09 9.07 23.02
CA PHE A 173 4.62 8.03 22.09
C PHE A 173 5.26 8.18 20.70
N VAL A 174 6.48 7.70 20.53
CA VAL A 174 7.07 7.44 19.20
C VAL A 174 7.35 5.95 19.09
N THR A 175 6.76 5.30 18.09
CA THR A 175 6.95 3.86 17.90
C THR A 175 8.35 3.54 17.37
N ILE A 176 8.83 2.32 17.57
CA ILE A 176 10.10 1.84 17.01
C ILE A 176 10.12 2.02 15.49
N GLU A 177 9.00 1.75 14.82
CA GLU A 177 8.86 1.90 13.37
C GLU A 177 9.00 3.36 12.93
N GLN A 178 8.39 4.29 13.67
CA GLN A 178 8.52 5.72 13.40
C GLN A 178 9.97 6.20 13.58
N SER A 179 10.65 5.75 14.64
CA SER A 179 12.06 6.06 14.87
C SER A 179 12.96 5.58 13.72
N LEU A 180 12.79 4.32 13.29
CA LEU A 180 13.54 3.76 12.16
C LEU A 180 13.23 4.48 10.84
N LYS A 181 11.98 4.91 10.65
CA LYS A 181 11.58 5.70 9.47
C LYS A 181 12.26 7.06 9.48
N MET A 182 12.29 7.75 10.61
CA MET A 182 12.96 9.04 10.76
C MET A 182 14.47 8.93 10.54
N GLU A 183 15.12 7.89 11.06
CA GLU A 183 16.54 7.64 10.84
C GLU A 183 16.86 7.35 9.36
N ARG A 184 16.04 6.55 8.68
CA ARG A 184 16.21 6.32 7.23
C ARG A 184 16.05 7.61 6.44
N MET A 185 15.08 8.44 6.79
CA MET A 185 14.83 9.72 6.12
C MET A 185 15.93 10.74 6.36
N SER A 186 16.53 10.78 7.55
CA SER A 186 17.65 11.71 7.86
C SER A 186 18.89 11.40 7.03
N ARG A 187 19.06 10.15 6.59
CA ARG A 187 20.16 9.69 5.73
C ARG A 187 19.90 9.88 4.22
N ASP A 188 18.69 10.27 3.81
CA ASP A 188 18.37 10.45 2.40
C ASP A 188 19.05 11.72 1.84
N LYS A 189 19.68 11.59 0.68
CA LYS A 189 20.45 12.65 0.03
C LYS A 189 19.65 13.88 -0.40
N TYR A 190 18.32 13.80 -0.43
CA TYR A 190 17.42 14.90 -0.79
C TYR A 190 16.75 15.55 0.43
N THR A 191 17.03 15.04 1.63
CA THR A 191 16.63 15.65 2.89
C THR A 191 17.57 16.81 3.20
N MET A 192 17.01 17.98 3.56
CA MET A 192 17.85 19.14 3.89
C MET A 192 18.65 18.86 5.18
N PRO A 193 19.86 19.41 5.33
CA PRO A 193 20.67 19.20 6.54
C PRO A 193 19.93 19.55 7.84
N ASN A 194 19.11 20.60 7.79
CA ASN A 194 18.31 21.10 8.91
C ASN A 194 17.24 20.06 9.30
N ASP A 195 16.55 19.51 8.30
CA ASP A 195 15.51 18.50 8.45
C ASP A 195 16.12 17.18 8.93
N ALA A 196 17.29 16.81 8.42
CA ALA A 196 18.04 15.63 8.85
C ALA A 196 18.46 15.72 10.31
N ALA A 197 18.88 16.90 10.77
CA ALA A 197 19.24 17.14 12.17
C ALA A 197 18.03 16.98 13.11
N VAL A 198 16.86 17.51 12.71
CA VAL A 198 15.61 17.37 13.47
C VAL A 198 15.13 15.91 13.48
N LEU A 199 15.15 15.22 12.34
CA LEU A 199 14.80 13.80 12.26
C LEU A 199 15.71 12.92 13.13
N LYS A 200 17.01 13.25 13.16
CA LYS A 200 17.98 12.54 13.98
C LYS A 200 17.76 12.79 15.47
N SER A 201 17.50 14.02 15.89
CA SER A 201 17.20 14.32 17.30
C SER A 201 15.89 13.68 17.76
N ILE A 202 14.86 13.62 16.91
CA ILE A 202 13.60 12.94 17.24
C ILE A 202 13.82 11.42 17.38
N ALA A 203 14.63 10.82 16.50
CA ALA A 203 14.93 9.38 16.53
C ALA A 203 15.86 8.98 17.70
N GLU A 204 16.82 9.82 18.08
CA GLU A 204 17.82 9.51 19.11
C GLU A 204 17.32 9.79 20.54
N ASP A 205 16.59 10.89 20.76
CA ASP A 205 16.26 11.37 22.11
C ASP A 205 14.85 10.98 22.59
N GLY A 206 14.03 10.31 21.76
CA GLY A 206 12.69 9.89 22.17
C GLY A 206 11.83 11.04 22.72
N TYR A 207 11.89 12.21 22.07
CA TYR A 207 11.17 13.39 22.56
C TYR A 207 9.66 13.12 22.73
N VAL A 208 9.10 13.77 23.75
CA VAL A 208 7.69 13.76 24.19
C VAL A 208 6.77 14.40 23.14
N ILE A 209 6.71 13.80 21.95
CA ILE A 209 5.72 14.14 20.92
C ILE A 209 4.77 12.96 20.78
N SER A 210 3.49 13.24 20.56
CA SER A 210 2.51 12.19 20.31
C SER A 210 2.72 11.55 18.95
N GLU A 211 2.21 10.33 18.77
CA GLU A 211 2.25 9.61 17.49
C GLU A 211 1.70 10.46 16.33
N ALA A 212 0.64 11.24 16.61
CA ALA A 212 0.04 12.15 15.64
C ALA A 212 0.99 13.30 15.26
N GLN A 213 1.69 13.89 16.23
CA GLN A 213 2.68 14.93 15.98
C GLN A 213 3.89 14.39 15.19
N ALA A 214 4.37 13.20 15.55
CA ALA A 214 5.41 12.51 14.80
C ALA A 214 5.00 12.28 13.34
N GLN A 215 3.77 11.83 13.10
CA GLN A 215 3.27 11.60 11.75
C GLN A 215 3.12 12.88 10.92
N ILE A 216 2.70 14.00 11.54
CA ILE A 216 2.66 15.31 10.88
C ILE A 216 4.06 15.71 10.43
N HIS A 217 5.05 15.62 11.31
CA HIS A 217 6.44 15.92 10.97
C HIS A 217 6.95 15.02 9.84
N ILE A 218 6.73 13.70 9.91
CA ILE A 218 7.12 12.76 8.85
C ILE A 218 6.51 13.18 7.50
N ASN A 219 5.23 13.52 7.47
CA ASN A 219 4.54 13.92 6.23
C ASN A 219 5.11 15.22 5.65
N ASP A 220 5.38 16.21 6.51
CA ASP A 220 5.98 17.48 6.10
C ASP A 220 7.39 17.27 5.53
N PHE A 221 8.20 16.41 6.16
CA PHE A 221 9.53 16.05 5.66
C PHE A 221 9.47 15.30 4.33
N LEU A 222 8.55 14.36 4.16
CA LEU A 222 8.36 13.64 2.89
C LEU A 222 7.93 14.58 1.76
N ALA A 223 7.07 15.56 2.07
CA ALA A 223 6.67 16.58 1.12
C ALA A 223 7.88 17.44 0.71
N GLY A 224 8.71 17.87 1.67
CA GLY A 224 9.95 18.60 1.39
C GLY A 224 10.95 17.80 0.55
N GLN A 225 11.16 16.53 0.89
CA GLN A 225 12.04 15.63 0.14
C GLN A 225 11.59 15.48 -1.31
N LYS A 226 10.28 15.29 -1.55
CA LYS A 226 9.71 15.19 -2.90
C LYS A 226 9.97 16.47 -3.72
N GLN A 227 9.88 17.64 -3.08
CA GLN A 227 10.15 18.93 -3.72
C GLN A 227 11.63 19.10 -4.12
N ASN A 228 12.55 18.50 -3.37
CA ASN A 228 13.99 18.55 -3.63
C ASN A 228 14.49 17.51 -4.64
N LYS A 229 13.71 16.44 -4.91
CA LYS A 229 14.07 15.42 -5.90
C LYS A 229 14.04 15.99 -7.33
N PRO A 230 14.93 15.52 -8.22
CA PRO A 230 14.94 15.93 -9.62
C PRO A 230 13.69 15.42 -10.35
N VAL A 231 13.15 16.24 -11.25
CA VAL A 231 12.03 15.85 -12.13
C VAL A 231 12.46 14.82 -13.18
N SER A 232 11.49 14.17 -13.83
CA SER A 232 11.76 13.15 -14.85
C SER A 232 12.45 13.71 -16.09
N LYS A 233 13.12 12.84 -16.86
CA LYS A 233 13.83 13.24 -18.10
C LYS A 233 12.89 13.97 -19.09
N SER A 234 11.69 13.44 -19.31
CA SER A 234 10.69 14.06 -20.18
C SER A 234 10.28 15.45 -19.69
N GLN A 235 10.04 15.62 -18.39
CA GLN A 235 9.72 16.94 -17.82
C GLN A 235 10.87 17.95 -17.98
N LYS A 236 12.12 17.50 -17.92
CA LYS A 236 13.29 18.36 -18.21
C LYS A 236 13.30 18.78 -19.68
N GLU A 237 13.09 17.84 -20.60
CA GLU A 237 13.10 18.09 -22.04
C GLU A 237 12.00 19.08 -22.45
N ASP A 238 10.78 18.91 -21.94
CA ASP A 238 9.66 19.82 -22.20
C ASP A 238 9.98 21.25 -21.72
N LEU A 239 10.48 21.37 -20.48
CA LEU A 239 10.83 22.68 -19.89
C LEU A 239 11.96 23.37 -20.66
N VAL A 240 12.98 22.62 -21.09
CA VAL A 240 14.08 23.15 -21.90
C VAL A 240 13.56 23.65 -23.25
N GLY A 241 12.63 22.92 -23.88
CA GLY A 241 11.96 23.35 -25.10
C GLY A 241 11.20 24.68 -24.94
N GLU A 242 10.49 24.85 -23.82
CA GLU A 242 9.82 26.10 -23.48
C GLU A 242 10.82 27.26 -23.28
N LEU A 243 11.89 27.04 -22.52
CA LEU A 243 12.92 28.05 -22.26
C LEU A 243 13.63 28.49 -23.56
N VAL A 244 13.98 27.55 -24.44
CA VAL A 244 14.57 27.88 -25.75
C VAL A 244 13.65 28.75 -26.59
N SER A 245 12.34 28.49 -26.53
CA SER A 245 11.33 29.29 -27.23
C SER A 245 11.23 30.70 -26.65
N LEU A 246 11.26 30.84 -25.32
CA LEU A 246 11.27 32.13 -24.62
C LEU A 246 12.54 32.95 -24.88
N LYS A 247 13.71 32.33 -25.04
CA LYS A 247 14.95 33.05 -25.36
C LYS A 247 14.85 33.86 -26.65
N LYS A 248 14.01 33.42 -27.59
CA LYS A 248 13.75 34.09 -28.87
C LYS A 248 12.73 35.23 -28.74
N ASP A 249 12.03 35.32 -27.61
CA ASP A 249 11.05 36.34 -27.34
C ASP A 249 11.73 37.68 -27.03
N LYS A 250 11.40 38.74 -27.77
CA LYS A 250 12.00 40.08 -27.56
C LYS A 250 11.54 40.74 -26.26
N ARG A 251 10.54 40.18 -25.58
CA ARG A 251 9.92 40.74 -24.36
C ARG A 251 10.66 40.34 -23.09
N ILE A 252 11.50 39.30 -23.13
CA ILE A 252 12.25 38.85 -21.95
C ILE A 252 13.62 39.52 -21.89
N ASN A 253 13.98 40.07 -20.72
CA ASN A 253 15.34 40.55 -20.48
C ASN A 253 16.30 39.36 -20.31
N LYS A 254 17.49 39.47 -20.90
CA LYS A 254 18.62 38.52 -20.78
C LYS A 254 18.92 38.13 -19.33
N GLU A 255 18.78 39.04 -18.39
CA GLU A 255 19.01 38.79 -16.96
C GLU A 255 17.92 37.89 -16.35
N VAL A 256 16.65 38.12 -16.67
CA VAL A 256 15.52 37.28 -16.23
C VAL A 256 15.65 35.86 -16.79
N TYR A 257 16.01 35.75 -18.08
CA TYR A 257 16.28 34.45 -18.70
C TYR A 257 17.43 33.70 -18.02
N LYS A 258 18.56 34.39 -17.78
CA LYS A 258 19.73 33.82 -17.12
C LYS A 258 19.41 33.33 -15.71
N ASN A 259 18.60 34.09 -14.97
CA ASN A 259 18.20 33.73 -13.61
C ASN A 259 17.34 32.45 -13.59
N MET A 260 16.39 32.31 -14.52
CA MET A 260 15.56 31.09 -14.62
C MET A 260 16.38 29.85 -15.01
N THR A 261 17.31 29.98 -15.96
CA THR A 261 18.14 28.84 -16.38
C THR A 261 19.19 28.47 -15.34
N GLY A 262 19.82 29.45 -14.69
CA GLY A 262 20.81 29.21 -13.63
C GLY A 262 20.20 28.50 -12.42
N TYR A 263 18.96 28.85 -12.05
CA TYR A 263 18.26 28.20 -10.94
C TYR A 263 18.06 26.69 -11.14
N LEU A 264 17.88 26.23 -12.39
CA LEU A 264 17.74 24.81 -12.72
C LEU A 264 19.07 24.06 -12.64
N GLU A 265 20.17 24.70 -13.02
CA GLU A 265 21.53 24.13 -12.95
C GLU A 265 21.95 23.95 -11.47
N ASP A 266 21.77 24.98 -10.65
CA ASP A 266 22.11 24.96 -9.22
C ASP A 266 21.24 23.99 -8.41
N SER A 267 19.95 23.90 -8.76
CA SER A 267 18.98 23.06 -8.04
C SER A 267 18.81 21.66 -8.64
N ASN A 268 19.66 21.28 -9.60
CA ASN A 268 19.64 19.98 -10.29
C ASN A 268 18.23 19.60 -10.83
N TYR A 269 17.48 20.58 -11.33
CA TYR A 269 16.11 20.41 -11.82
C TYR A 269 15.15 19.79 -10.79
N SER A 270 15.25 20.20 -9.53
CA SER A 270 14.30 19.77 -8.49
C SER A 270 12.85 20.16 -8.84
N HIS A 271 11.87 19.41 -8.30
CA HIS A 271 10.45 19.73 -8.47
C HIS A 271 10.12 21.19 -8.09
N LYS A 272 10.68 21.68 -6.97
CA LYS A 272 10.55 23.08 -6.52
C LYS A 272 11.13 24.07 -7.52
N ALA A 273 12.30 23.73 -8.08
CA ALA A 273 12.99 24.60 -9.00
C ALA A 273 12.23 24.75 -10.32
N VAL A 274 11.78 23.62 -10.86
CA VAL A 274 10.97 23.56 -12.06
C VAL A 274 9.66 24.33 -11.90
N ALA A 275 8.95 24.16 -10.77
CA ALA A 275 7.71 24.88 -10.51
C ALA A 275 7.91 26.41 -10.54
N SER A 276 8.95 26.91 -9.86
CA SER A 276 9.27 28.34 -9.83
C SER A 276 9.59 28.89 -11.23
N VAL A 277 10.29 28.11 -12.05
CA VAL A 277 10.60 28.50 -13.44
C VAL A 277 9.34 28.53 -14.29
N VAL A 278 8.48 27.50 -14.21
CA VAL A 278 7.20 27.44 -14.93
C VAL A 278 6.30 28.63 -14.57
N ASP A 279 6.24 29.01 -13.29
CA ASP A 279 5.49 30.20 -12.86
C ASP A 279 6.06 31.49 -13.46
N GLY A 280 7.39 31.63 -13.50
CA GLY A 280 8.06 32.73 -14.18
C GLY A 280 7.73 32.80 -15.67
N ILE A 281 7.76 31.66 -16.36
CA ILE A 281 7.37 31.53 -17.76
C ILE A 281 5.93 32.00 -17.95
N ASN A 282 5.00 31.52 -17.13
CA ASN A 282 3.58 31.86 -17.22
C ASN A 282 3.32 33.34 -16.97
N LYS A 283 4.07 33.96 -16.05
CA LYS A 283 3.99 35.41 -15.79
C LYS A 283 4.40 36.22 -17.01
N VAL A 284 5.51 35.86 -17.66
CA VAL A 284 5.98 36.52 -18.90
C VAL A 284 4.96 36.39 -20.03
N LYS A 285 4.36 35.19 -20.19
CA LYS A 285 3.31 34.95 -21.19
C LYS A 285 2.09 35.85 -20.94
N LYS A 286 1.60 35.93 -19.71
CA LYS A 286 0.45 36.76 -19.31
C LYS A 286 0.69 38.28 -19.48
N GLU A 287 1.86 38.78 -19.10
CA GLU A 287 2.20 40.20 -19.31
C GLU A 287 2.25 40.58 -20.80
N GLY A 288 2.54 39.62 -21.67
CA GLY A 288 2.49 39.77 -23.12
C GLY A 288 1.08 39.83 -23.72
N GLU A 289 0.12 39.11 -23.14
CA GLU A 289 -1.29 39.14 -23.55
C GLU A 289 -1.96 40.47 -23.18
N ILE A 290 -1.66 41.01 -22.00
CA ILE A 290 -2.20 42.29 -21.52
C ILE A 290 -1.69 43.47 -22.38
N LYS A 291 -0.47 43.40 -22.93
CA LYS A 291 0.08 44.45 -23.82
C LYS A 291 -0.44 44.37 -25.26
N ASN A 292 -0.90 43.20 -25.71
CA ASN A 292 -1.44 42.98 -27.05
C ASN A 292 -2.99 43.00 -27.09
N GLY A 293 -3.66 43.00 -25.94
CA GLY A 293 -5.09 43.27 -25.79
C GLY A 293 -5.39 44.76 -25.75
N LYS A 294 -5.32 45.41 -26.91
CA LYS A 294 -6.08 46.62 -27.25
C LYS A 294 -6.85 46.35 -28.54
#